data_AF-A0A414CJH4-F1
#
_entry.id   AF-A0A414CJH4-F1
#
_cell.length_a   1.000
_cell.length_b   1.000
_cell.length_c   1.000
_cell.angle_alpha   90.00
_cell.angle_beta   90.00
_cell.angle_gamma   90.00
#
_symmetry.space_group_name_H-M   'P 1'
#
loop_
_entity.id
_entity.type
_entity.pdbx_description
1 polymer ?
#
loop_
_entity_poly.entity_id
_entity_poly.type
_entity_poly.pdbx_seq_one_letter_code
_entity_poly.pdbx_strand_id
1 'polypeptide(L)'
;MKSNQIKQAFESVQADSDLADRVLYAAAGEPLRRKGHAKPLYVAVIGCLAGVLATGGVAYAVVNSSYFASAWGNHGNGESVTWTNGGSSGTKYTYTREFGDGIAPQSLEGAVQKVNLSVEGNGYTLDIHDMAIDKNGCGAVTFTLSNPNGVNYYKPAAETGELVLYGEEEQGIGTPDMKFGEEWADTRCTIDKDTSSDTVINGTMYFASMDRERGFQHAVTWNIQWTEGEGESARQFKASTPEFSVGAYVDTKELRSGDSSLEISPFSIQTHIDDLGIDAVTKKLTVTYKDGSEQIIEDDDAGAFNLYFSYTRNSGENIWVPTRLINVDQVVSVTLEGTRCTSTGETETEVPFTIVYS
;
A
#
# COMPACT_ATOMS: atom_id res chain seq x y z
N MET A 1 15.96 10.33 20.76
CA MET A 1 15.82 9.70 19.42
C MET A 1 16.11 8.19 19.47
N LYS A 2 15.15 7.40 19.97
CA LYS A 2 15.11 5.96 19.68
C LYS A 2 14.23 5.78 18.46
N SER A 3 14.80 5.09 17.48
CA SER A 3 14.21 4.87 16.17
C SER A 3 12.92 4.06 16.27
N ASN A 4 11.88 4.50 15.57
CA ASN A 4 10.64 3.76 15.40
C ASN A 4 11.00 2.44 14.69
N GLN A 5 10.87 1.31 15.37
CA GLN A 5 11.28 -0.02 14.88
C GLN A 5 10.43 -0.45 13.67
N ILE A 6 9.16 -0.05 13.63
CA ILE A 6 8.29 -0.18 12.47
C ILE A 6 8.70 0.80 11.38
N LYS A 7 9.05 2.05 11.68
CA LYS A 7 9.59 2.99 10.69
C LYS A 7 10.91 2.49 10.12
N GLN A 8 11.76 1.83 10.90
CA GLN A 8 12.97 1.14 10.41
C GLN A 8 12.63 -0.10 9.58
N ALA A 9 11.57 -0.83 9.89
CA ALA A 9 11.10 -1.94 9.06
C ALA A 9 10.52 -1.42 7.73
N PHE A 10 9.73 -0.35 7.80
CA PHE A 10 9.15 0.40 6.69
C PHE A 10 10.24 1.02 5.82
N GLU A 11 11.21 1.71 6.41
CA GLU A 11 12.41 2.23 5.73
C GLU A 11 13.34 1.09 5.27
N SER A 12 13.43 -0.06 5.93
CA SER A 12 14.20 -1.20 5.37
C SER A 12 13.51 -1.90 4.21
N VAL A 13 12.21 -1.66 4.04
CA VAL A 13 11.38 -2.16 2.93
C VAL A 13 11.18 -1.08 1.84
N GLN A 14 11.31 0.21 2.19
CA GLN A 14 11.02 1.36 1.31
C GLN A 14 12.19 2.31 1.08
N ALA A 15 13.10 2.43 2.03
CA ALA A 15 14.34 3.19 1.88
C ALA A 15 15.41 2.25 1.35
N ASP A 16 15.41 2.13 0.04
CA ASP A 16 16.59 1.74 -0.68
C ASP A 16 17.16 2.95 -1.41
N SER A 17 17.55 3.96 -0.62
CA SER A 17 18.61 4.87 -1.03
C SER A 17 20.01 4.29 -0.77
N ASP A 18 20.11 3.13 -0.10
CA ASP A 18 21.37 2.40 0.17
C ASP A 18 21.43 1.01 -0.52
N LEU A 19 20.46 0.65 -1.38
CA LEU A 19 20.53 -0.60 -2.18
C LEU A 19 21.71 -0.57 -3.12
N ALA A 20 22.03 0.61 -3.67
CA ALA A 20 23.15 0.82 -4.56
C ALA A 20 24.45 0.32 -3.91
N ASP A 21 24.66 0.64 -2.63
CA ASP A 21 25.85 0.24 -1.88
C ASP A 21 25.86 -1.24 -1.50
N ARG A 22 24.70 -1.85 -1.24
CA ARG A 22 24.58 -3.28 -0.92
C ARG A 22 24.64 -4.18 -2.15
N VAL A 23 24.15 -3.71 -3.30
CA VAL A 23 24.26 -4.36 -4.62
C VAL A 23 25.70 -4.29 -5.13
N LEU A 24 26.42 -3.19 -4.88
CA LEU A 24 27.86 -3.07 -5.18
C LEU A 24 28.71 -4.12 -4.45
N TYR A 25 28.36 -4.50 -3.22
CA TYR A 25 29.06 -5.54 -2.47
C TYR A 25 28.70 -6.97 -2.92
N ALA A 26 27.47 -7.19 -3.41
CA ALA A 26 27.02 -8.50 -3.89
C ALA A 26 27.41 -8.78 -5.36
N ALA A 27 27.60 -7.74 -6.18
CA ALA A 27 27.96 -7.84 -7.60
C ALA A 27 29.48 -7.99 -7.86
N ALA A 28 30.31 -8.05 -6.82
CA ALA A 28 31.75 -8.31 -6.94
C ALA A 28 32.10 -9.79 -7.28
N GLY A 29 31.10 -10.64 -7.52
CA GLY A 29 31.25 -12.06 -7.86
C GLY A 29 30.82 -12.43 -9.28
N GLU A 30 31.72 -12.17 -10.24
CA GLU A 30 31.82 -12.70 -11.61
C GLU A 30 30.73 -12.40 -12.69
N PRO A 31 31.15 -12.18 -13.96
CA PRO A 31 30.29 -11.65 -15.02
C PRO A 31 29.70 -12.75 -15.91
N LEU A 32 28.45 -12.58 -16.37
CA LEU A 32 27.90 -13.38 -17.47
C LEU A 32 27.44 -12.53 -18.66
N ARG A 33 27.71 -13.10 -19.84
CA ARG A 33 27.88 -12.46 -21.15
C ARG A 33 26.57 -12.24 -21.90
N ARG A 34 26.49 -11.14 -22.65
CA ARG A 34 25.51 -10.83 -23.70
C ARG A 34 25.40 -11.92 -24.79
N LYS A 35 24.16 -12.17 -25.26
CA LYS A 35 23.68 -12.50 -26.64
C LYS A 35 22.19 -12.88 -26.52
N GLY A 36 21.22 -12.52 -27.35
CA GLY A 36 21.14 -11.82 -28.63
C GLY A 36 19.65 -11.74 -29.07
N HIS A 37 19.37 -10.94 -30.08
CA HIS A 37 18.06 -10.58 -30.64
C HIS A 37 17.06 -11.70 -30.97
N ALA A 38 15.76 -11.43 -30.74
CA ALA A 38 14.65 -11.82 -31.61
C ALA A 38 13.46 -10.83 -31.49
N LYS A 39 12.72 -10.63 -32.60
CA LYS A 39 11.56 -9.73 -32.76
C LYS A 39 10.23 -10.43 -32.39
N PRO A 40 9.11 -9.69 -32.17
CA PRO A 40 8.01 -10.11 -31.32
C PRO A 40 6.92 -10.90 -32.08
N LEU A 41 6.20 -11.75 -31.35
CA LEU A 41 4.92 -12.31 -31.79
C LEU A 41 3.85 -11.98 -30.73
N TYR A 42 2.87 -11.18 -31.14
CA TYR A 42 1.67 -10.86 -30.38
C TYR A 42 0.87 -12.13 -30.04
N VAL A 43 0.52 -12.32 -28.77
CA VAL A 43 -0.61 -13.18 -28.37
C VAL A 43 -1.35 -12.50 -27.21
N ALA A 44 -2.54 -11.99 -27.52
CA ALA A 44 -3.54 -11.58 -26.53
C ALA A 44 -4.18 -12.84 -25.94
N VAL A 45 -4.21 -12.95 -24.61
CA VAL A 45 -5.06 -13.93 -23.91
C VAL A 45 -5.78 -13.22 -22.76
N ILE A 46 -7.03 -12.84 -23.04
CA ILE A 46 -8.02 -12.49 -22.01
C ILE A 46 -8.71 -13.81 -21.63
N GLY A 47 -8.41 -14.32 -20.43
CA GLY A 47 -9.04 -15.52 -19.88
C GLY A 47 -10.00 -15.15 -18.75
N CYS A 48 -11.30 -15.17 -19.02
CA CYS A 48 -12.36 -15.07 -18.00
C CYS A 48 -12.33 -16.27 -17.06
N LEU A 49 -12.44 -16.05 -15.75
CA LEU A 49 -12.83 -17.08 -14.78
C LEU A 49 -14.21 -16.76 -14.20
N ALA A 50 -15.16 -17.67 -14.46
CA ALA A 50 -16.50 -17.70 -13.89
C ALA A 50 -16.73 -19.08 -13.23
N GLY A 51 -17.35 -19.07 -12.05
CA GLY A 51 -17.91 -20.23 -11.33
C GLY A 51 -17.14 -20.57 -10.03
N VAL A 52 -17.76 -20.81 -8.86
CA VAL A 52 -19.10 -21.35 -8.56
C VAL A 52 -19.61 -20.86 -7.18
N LEU A 53 -20.91 -20.57 -7.09
CA LEU A 53 -21.71 -20.33 -5.88
C LEU A 53 -22.16 -21.64 -5.22
N ALA A 54 -22.12 -21.71 -3.88
CA ALA A 54 -23.05 -22.42 -2.97
C ALA A 54 -22.46 -22.35 -1.54
N THR A 55 -23.10 -21.92 -0.45
CA THR A 55 -24.53 -21.82 -0.05
C THR A 55 -24.69 -20.77 1.06
N GLY A 56 -25.77 -19.97 1.02
CA GLY A 56 -26.36 -19.38 2.25
C GLY A 56 -26.21 -17.87 2.47
N GLY A 57 -26.51 -17.03 1.48
CA GLY A 57 -26.58 -15.56 1.67
C GLY A 57 -26.63 -14.80 0.34
N VAL A 58 -27.48 -15.22 -0.59
CA VAL A 58 -27.38 -14.79 -1.99
C VAL A 58 -28.19 -13.51 -2.23
N ALA A 59 -27.48 -12.38 -2.41
CA ALA A 59 -27.80 -11.37 -3.43
C ALA A 59 -26.73 -10.26 -3.56
N TYR A 60 -25.96 -9.93 -2.53
CA TYR A 60 -25.22 -8.64 -2.51
C TYR A 60 -23.73 -8.70 -2.89
N ALA A 61 -23.15 -9.89 -3.12
CA ALA A 61 -21.70 -10.05 -3.28
C ALA A 61 -21.17 -10.04 -4.72
N VAL A 62 -22.03 -10.07 -5.76
CA VAL A 62 -21.59 -10.52 -7.10
C VAL A 62 -21.14 -9.40 -8.05
N VAL A 63 -21.40 -8.12 -7.74
CA VAL A 63 -21.10 -7.04 -8.72
C VAL A 63 -19.66 -6.53 -8.63
N ASN A 64 -19.00 -6.62 -7.47
CA ASN A 64 -17.66 -6.06 -7.24
C ASN A 64 -16.62 -7.09 -6.70
N SER A 65 -16.97 -8.38 -6.63
CA SER A 65 -16.09 -9.38 -5.99
C SER A 65 -14.74 -9.54 -6.69
N SER A 66 -14.65 -9.33 -8.01
CA SER A 66 -13.38 -9.44 -8.73
C SER A 66 -12.40 -8.34 -8.36
N TYR A 67 -12.88 -7.11 -8.15
CA TYR A 67 -12.05 -6.00 -7.70
C TYR A 67 -11.49 -6.28 -6.31
N PHE A 68 -12.34 -6.59 -5.33
CA PHE A 68 -11.87 -6.84 -3.97
C PHE A 68 -10.99 -8.10 -3.86
N ALA A 69 -11.26 -9.12 -4.68
CA ALA A 69 -10.38 -10.29 -4.80
C ALA A 69 -8.97 -9.92 -5.28
N SER A 70 -8.86 -9.01 -6.26
CA SER A 70 -7.58 -8.52 -6.76
C SER A 70 -6.93 -7.51 -5.82
N ALA A 71 -7.71 -6.60 -5.23
CA ALA A 71 -7.24 -5.45 -4.48
C ALA A 71 -7.14 -5.64 -2.97
N TRP A 72 -7.72 -6.69 -2.38
CA TRP A 72 -7.62 -7.00 -0.94
C TRP A 72 -7.53 -8.51 -0.67
N GLY A 73 -7.27 -9.29 -1.72
CA GLY A 73 -6.93 -10.70 -1.59
C GLY A 73 -5.48 -10.89 -1.11
N ASN A 74 -5.00 -12.12 -1.20
CA ASN A 74 -3.64 -12.47 -0.76
C ASN A 74 -2.54 -12.20 -1.79
N HIS A 75 -2.86 -11.79 -3.01
CA HIS A 75 -1.90 -11.55 -4.08
C HIS A 75 -0.96 -12.74 -4.38
N GLY A 76 -1.40 -13.97 -4.12
CA GLY A 76 -0.58 -15.19 -4.26
C GLY A 76 0.42 -15.42 -3.11
N ASN A 77 0.26 -14.74 -1.98
CA ASN A 77 1.13 -14.90 -0.80
C ASN A 77 0.61 -15.93 0.22
N GLY A 78 -0.57 -16.52 0.01
CA GLY A 78 -1.24 -17.34 1.01
C GLY A 78 -1.89 -16.51 2.13
N GLU A 79 -2.31 -17.14 3.23
CA GLU A 79 -3.02 -16.43 4.31
C GLU A 79 -2.14 -15.39 5.03
N SER A 80 -0.82 -15.63 5.09
CA SER A 80 0.14 -14.73 5.71
C SER A 80 1.55 -14.92 5.17
N VAL A 81 2.37 -13.89 5.34
CA VAL A 81 3.82 -13.93 5.11
C VAL A 81 4.55 -13.48 6.36
N THR A 82 5.65 -14.18 6.66
CA THR A 82 6.56 -13.83 7.74
C THR A 82 7.94 -13.49 7.15
N TRP A 83 8.52 -12.37 7.57
CA TRP A 83 9.88 -11.96 7.19
C TRP A 83 10.66 -11.46 8.39
N THR A 84 11.97 -11.29 8.23
CA THR A 84 12.85 -10.84 9.31
C THR A 84 13.78 -9.75 8.81
N ASN A 85 13.75 -8.60 9.48
CA ASN A 85 14.63 -7.47 9.19
C ASN A 85 15.66 -7.29 10.30
N GLY A 86 16.89 -6.95 9.89
CA GLY A 86 17.95 -6.59 10.82
C GLY A 86 17.86 -5.10 11.16
N GLY A 87 17.65 -4.77 12.43
CA GLY A 87 17.77 -3.40 12.92
C GLY A 87 19.23 -2.93 12.93
N SER A 88 19.42 -1.61 13.00
CA SER A 88 20.76 -0.99 12.99
C SER A 88 21.68 -1.42 14.15
N SER A 89 21.10 -1.97 15.23
CA SER A 89 21.83 -2.56 16.37
C SER A 89 22.24 -4.02 16.18
N GLY A 90 21.93 -4.64 15.04
CA GLY A 90 22.08 -6.08 14.81
C GLY A 90 20.94 -6.94 15.39
N THR A 91 19.98 -6.32 16.09
CA THR A 91 18.76 -6.98 16.57
C THR A 91 17.92 -7.40 15.36
N LYS A 92 17.44 -8.64 15.34
CA LYS A 92 16.52 -9.12 14.30
C LYS A 92 15.08 -8.98 14.80
N TYR A 93 14.23 -8.42 13.95
CA TYR A 93 12.79 -8.33 14.19
C TYR A 93 12.07 -9.19 13.18
N THR A 94 11.18 -10.05 13.66
CA THR A 94 10.35 -10.91 12.82
C THR A 94 8.96 -10.31 12.76
N TYR A 95 8.46 -10.12 11.55
CA TYR A 95 7.15 -9.55 11.29
C TYR A 95 6.29 -10.56 10.55
N THR A 96 4.98 -10.51 10.81
CA THR A 96 3.97 -11.28 10.09
C THR A 96 2.91 -10.33 9.56
N ARG A 97 2.56 -10.50 8.29
CA ARG A 97 1.46 -9.81 7.61
C ARG A 97 0.44 -10.85 7.21
N GLU A 98 -0.77 -10.73 7.72
CA GLU A 98 -1.92 -11.51 7.27
C GLU A 98 -2.64 -10.77 6.15
N PHE A 99 -3.19 -11.51 5.19
CA PHE A 99 -3.94 -10.95 4.06
C PHE A 99 -5.44 -11.21 4.17
N GLY A 100 -6.22 -10.40 3.45
CA GLY A 100 -7.65 -10.61 3.30
C GLY A 100 -7.99 -11.78 2.38
N ASP A 101 -9.25 -12.20 2.45
CA ASP A 101 -9.85 -13.17 1.54
C ASP A 101 -10.36 -12.50 0.25
N GLY A 102 -10.24 -11.17 0.15
CA GLY A 102 -10.72 -10.39 -0.98
C GLY A 102 -12.25 -10.27 -1.06
N ILE A 103 -12.95 -10.57 0.03
CA ILE A 103 -14.41 -10.47 0.11
C ILE A 103 -14.77 -9.17 0.84
N ALA A 104 -15.58 -8.32 0.20
CA ALA A 104 -16.11 -7.14 0.87
C ALA A 104 -16.98 -7.56 2.08
N PRO A 105 -16.65 -7.12 3.31
CA PRO A 105 -17.34 -7.60 4.51
C PRO A 105 -18.70 -6.92 4.74
N GLN A 106 -18.99 -5.88 3.95
CA GLN A 106 -20.23 -5.12 3.95
C GLN A 106 -20.59 -4.69 2.52
N SER A 107 -21.79 -4.14 2.32
CA SER A 107 -22.17 -3.61 0.99
C SER A 107 -21.32 -2.39 0.63
N LEU A 108 -20.62 -2.47 -0.50
CA LEU A 108 -19.85 -1.40 -1.11
C LEU A 108 -20.34 -1.15 -2.55
N GLU A 109 -21.66 -1.24 -2.74
CA GLU A 109 -22.30 -1.00 -4.03
C GLU A 109 -22.01 0.42 -4.52
N GLY A 110 -21.61 0.55 -5.78
CA GLY A 110 -21.25 1.84 -6.38
C GLY A 110 -19.91 2.44 -5.91
N ALA A 111 -19.19 1.79 -5.00
CA ALA A 111 -17.89 2.28 -4.52
C ALA A 111 -16.76 2.10 -5.55
N VAL A 112 -16.84 1.04 -6.35
CA VAL A 112 -15.82 0.69 -7.36
C VAL A 112 -16.10 1.40 -8.67
N GLN A 113 -15.09 2.06 -9.21
CA GLN A 113 -15.15 2.83 -10.44
C GLN A 113 -14.19 2.24 -11.47
N LYS A 114 -14.71 2.01 -12.68
CA LYS A 114 -13.90 1.64 -13.85
C LYS A 114 -13.11 2.85 -14.33
N VAL A 115 -11.80 2.74 -14.35
CA VAL A 115 -10.86 3.75 -14.84
C VAL A 115 -10.59 3.53 -16.32
N ASN A 116 -10.09 2.35 -16.71
CA ASN A 116 -9.74 1.98 -18.10
C ASN A 116 -8.84 3.02 -18.80
N LEU A 117 -7.82 3.50 -18.10
CA LEU A 117 -6.82 4.40 -18.66
C LEU A 117 -5.50 3.67 -18.84
N SER A 118 -4.69 4.14 -19.78
CA SER A 118 -3.37 3.57 -20.06
C SER A 118 -2.36 4.67 -20.33
N VAL A 119 -1.10 4.38 -20.03
CA VAL A 119 0.03 5.25 -20.32
C VAL A 119 1.24 4.42 -20.75
N GLU A 120 1.98 4.91 -21.75
CA GLU A 120 3.19 4.29 -22.26
C GLU A 120 4.41 5.20 -22.03
N GLY A 121 5.56 4.58 -21.72
CA GLY A 121 6.80 5.29 -21.42
C GLY A 121 7.95 4.32 -21.20
N ASN A 122 9.14 4.65 -21.73
CA ASN A 122 10.33 3.79 -21.67
C ASN A 122 10.10 2.31 -22.07
N GLY A 123 9.19 2.05 -23.03
CA GLY A 123 8.84 0.69 -23.46
C GLY A 123 7.93 -0.09 -22.51
N TYR A 124 7.48 0.54 -21.42
CA TYR A 124 6.45 0.02 -20.52
C TYR A 124 5.08 0.54 -20.90
N THR A 125 4.06 -0.24 -20.58
CA THR A 125 2.64 0.12 -20.63
C THR A 125 2.04 -0.12 -19.25
N LEU A 126 1.46 0.93 -18.65
CA LEU A 126 0.72 0.86 -17.40
C LEU A 126 -0.77 1.03 -17.70
N ASP A 127 -1.53 -0.05 -17.53
CA ASP A 127 -2.99 -0.07 -17.64
C ASP A 127 -3.62 0.02 -16.25
N ILE A 128 -4.56 0.95 -16.08
CA ILE A 128 -5.29 1.20 -14.84
C ILE A 128 -6.73 0.72 -15.00
N HIS A 129 -7.14 -0.23 -14.15
CA HIS A 129 -8.42 -0.93 -14.30
C HIS A 129 -9.51 -0.34 -13.41
N ASP A 130 -9.63 -0.81 -12.17
CA ASP A 130 -10.69 -0.45 -11.24
C ASP A 130 -10.11 0.24 -9.99
N MET A 131 -10.82 1.23 -9.47
CA MET A 131 -10.42 2.04 -8.31
C MET A 131 -11.56 2.14 -7.29
N ALA A 132 -11.22 2.15 -6.01
CA ALA A 132 -12.10 2.59 -4.93
C ALA A 132 -11.33 3.48 -3.95
N ILE A 133 -12.04 4.44 -3.36
CA ILE A 133 -11.49 5.43 -2.42
C ILE A 133 -12.53 5.76 -1.36
N ASP A 134 -12.08 6.02 -0.13
CA ASP A 134 -12.92 6.47 0.98
C ASP A 134 -12.85 7.98 1.21
N LYS A 135 -13.69 8.48 2.13
CA LYS A 135 -13.67 9.89 2.56
C LYS A 135 -12.45 10.26 3.41
N ASN A 136 -11.65 9.30 3.86
CA ASN A 136 -10.32 9.58 4.40
C ASN A 136 -9.32 9.92 3.28
N GLY A 137 -9.64 9.69 2.00
CA GLY A 137 -8.72 9.88 0.89
C GLY A 137 -7.75 8.72 0.70
N CYS A 138 -8.07 7.57 1.28
CA CYS A 138 -7.35 6.31 1.18
C CYS A 138 -8.09 5.37 0.23
N GLY A 139 -7.36 4.56 -0.51
CA GLY A 139 -7.98 3.63 -1.45
C GLY A 139 -6.99 2.71 -2.12
N ALA A 140 -7.48 2.00 -3.13
CA ALA A 140 -6.63 1.19 -3.98
C ALA A 140 -7.10 1.20 -5.43
N VAL A 141 -6.17 0.95 -6.33
CA VAL A 141 -6.41 0.79 -7.75
C VAL A 141 -5.65 -0.42 -8.28
N THR A 142 -6.33 -1.26 -9.05
CA THR A 142 -5.71 -2.42 -9.69
C THR A 142 -5.08 -2.00 -11.02
N PHE A 143 -3.90 -2.53 -11.34
CA PHE A 143 -3.18 -2.20 -12.57
C PHE A 143 -2.53 -3.42 -13.22
N THR A 144 -2.18 -3.26 -14.50
CA THR A 144 -1.24 -4.12 -15.22
C THR A 144 -0.07 -3.29 -15.71
N LEU A 145 1.15 -3.70 -15.37
CA LEU A 145 2.39 -3.11 -15.90
C LEU A 145 3.04 -4.14 -16.83
N SER A 146 3.25 -3.78 -18.08
CA SER A 146 3.86 -4.70 -19.06
C SER A 146 5.04 -4.08 -19.79
N ASN A 147 6.02 -4.93 -20.12
CA ASN A 147 7.13 -4.59 -21.02
C ASN A 147 7.54 -5.85 -21.79
N PRO A 148 7.50 -5.84 -23.14
CA PRO A 148 7.89 -7.00 -23.95
C PRO A 148 9.33 -7.48 -23.73
N ASN A 149 10.21 -6.61 -23.24
CA ASN A 149 11.61 -6.93 -22.95
C ASN A 149 11.83 -7.42 -21.51
N GLY A 150 10.78 -7.49 -20.70
CA GLY A 150 10.82 -7.88 -19.29
C GLY A 150 10.54 -6.70 -18.35
N VAL A 151 9.96 -7.01 -17.21
CA VAL A 151 9.74 -6.08 -16.09
C VAL A 151 10.72 -6.45 -14.98
N ASN A 152 11.70 -5.58 -14.74
CA ASN A 152 12.72 -5.79 -13.72
C ASN A 152 12.24 -5.29 -12.35
N TYR A 153 12.04 -6.21 -11.42
CA TYR A 153 11.63 -5.90 -10.04
C TYR A 153 12.42 -6.69 -9.00
N TYR A 154 12.56 -6.10 -7.83
CA TYR A 154 13.29 -6.66 -6.70
C TYR A 154 12.56 -7.88 -6.12
N LYS A 155 13.00 -9.07 -6.54
CA LYS A 155 12.41 -10.36 -6.16
C LYS A 155 12.23 -10.52 -4.63
N PRO A 156 13.17 -10.12 -3.76
CA PRO A 156 12.98 -10.27 -2.31
C PRO A 156 11.80 -9.46 -1.76
N ALA A 157 11.53 -8.24 -2.25
CA ALA A 157 10.32 -7.50 -1.84
C ALA A 157 9.04 -8.15 -2.40
N ALA A 158 9.12 -8.71 -3.62
CA ALA A 158 8.01 -9.47 -4.18
C ALA A 158 7.68 -10.69 -3.32
N GLU A 159 8.64 -11.31 -2.64
CA GLU A 159 8.36 -12.41 -1.70
C GLU A 159 7.46 -11.98 -0.54
N THR A 160 7.51 -10.71 -0.12
CA THR A 160 6.61 -10.11 0.87
C THR A 160 5.35 -9.45 0.27
N GLY A 161 5.13 -9.65 -1.03
CA GLY A 161 3.97 -9.15 -1.77
C GLY A 161 4.13 -7.74 -2.32
N GLU A 162 5.30 -7.11 -2.18
CA GLU A 162 5.52 -5.72 -2.60
C GLU A 162 6.19 -5.63 -3.96
N LEU A 163 5.72 -4.71 -4.79
CA LEU A 163 6.33 -4.40 -6.08
C LEU A 163 7.30 -3.24 -5.91
N VAL A 164 8.59 -3.58 -5.93
CA VAL A 164 9.69 -2.61 -5.97
C VAL A 164 10.41 -2.79 -7.30
N LEU A 165 10.34 -1.79 -8.17
CA LEU A 165 11.10 -1.81 -9.42
C LEU A 165 12.55 -1.41 -9.13
N TYR A 166 13.52 -2.00 -9.84
CA TYR A 166 14.95 -1.67 -9.69
C TYR A 166 15.30 -0.21 -10.08
N GLY A 167 14.29 0.58 -10.46
CA GLY A 167 14.43 2.00 -10.72
C GLY A 167 15.28 2.30 -11.94
N GLU A 168 15.80 3.51 -11.95
CA GLU A 168 16.39 4.16 -13.12
C GLU A 168 17.81 3.67 -13.43
N GLU A 169 18.50 3.06 -12.47
CA GLU A 169 19.91 2.61 -12.60
C GLU A 169 20.09 1.46 -13.61
N GLU A 170 19.04 0.67 -13.88
CA GLU A 170 19.05 -0.40 -14.89
C GLU A 170 18.30 -0.03 -16.19
N GLN A 171 18.16 1.27 -16.49
CA GLN A 171 17.34 1.77 -17.62
C GLN A 171 15.84 1.37 -17.50
N GLY A 172 15.38 1.09 -16.27
CA GLY A 172 14.00 0.75 -15.97
C GLY A 172 13.10 1.97 -15.79
N ILE A 173 11.98 1.77 -15.12
CA ILE A 173 11.10 2.83 -14.63
C ILE A 173 11.08 2.79 -13.11
N GLY A 174 10.81 3.93 -12.47
CA GLY A 174 10.40 3.96 -11.06
C GLY A 174 9.06 3.25 -10.90
N THR A 175 8.80 2.75 -9.68
CA THR A 175 7.48 2.16 -9.33
C THR A 175 6.38 3.17 -9.66
N PRO A 176 5.28 2.74 -10.33
CA PRO A 176 4.19 3.64 -10.67
C PRO A 176 3.67 4.40 -9.44
N ASP A 177 3.26 5.65 -9.69
CA ASP A 177 2.73 6.55 -8.66
C ASP A 177 1.42 7.20 -9.11
N MET A 178 0.81 7.93 -8.19
CA MET A 178 -0.46 8.61 -8.38
C MET A 178 -0.39 10.06 -7.87
N LYS A 179 -1.11 10.94 -8.56
CA LYS A 179 -1.31 12.34 -8.15
C LYS A 179 -2.76 12.73 -8.09
N PHE A 180 -3.07 13.63 -7.15
CA PHE A 180 -4.29 14.45 -7.14
C PHE A 180 -3.94 15.84 -7.67
N GLY A 181 -4.23 16.08 -8.96
CA GLY A 181 -3.77 17.28 -9.66
C GLY A 181 -2.24 17.35 -9.69
N GLU A 182 -1.66 18.37 -9.04
CA GLU A 182 -0.20 18.52 -8.93
C GLU A 182 0.39 17.81 -7.69
N GLU A 183 -0.45 17.43 -6.73
CA GLU A 183 -0.02 16.85 -5.46
C GLU A 183 0.19 15.35 -5.54
N TRP A 184 1.23 14.86 -4.88
CA TRP A 184 1.52 13.44 -4.80
C TRP A 184 0.62 12.76 -3.77
N ALA A 185 0.15 11.57 -4.11
CA ALA A 185 -0.33 10.62 -3.11
C ALA A 185 0.86 9.86 -2.52
N ASP A 186 0.72 9.39 -1.28
CA ASP A 186 1.55 8.29 -0.80
C ASP A 186 1.03 6.99 -1.42
N THR A 187 1.90 6.18 -2.01
CA THR A 187 1.49 4.98 -2.76
C THR A 187 2.34 3.76 -2.43
N ARG A 188 1.72 2.58 -2.29
CA ARG A 188 2.41 1.29 -2.21
C ARG A 188 1.83 0.35 -3.26
N CYS A 189 2.71 -0.27 -4.04
CA CYS A 189 2.32 -1.24 -5.05
C CYS A 189 2.57 -2.66 -4.56
N THR A 190 1.62 -3.55 -4.78
CA THR A 190 1.75 -4.99 -4.58
C THR A 190 1.78 -5.72 -5.92
N ILE A 191 2.26 -6.96 -5.88
CA ILE A 191 2.33 -7.86 -7.04
C ILE A 191 1.46 -9.09 -6.79
N ASP A 192 0.57 -9.39 -7.74
CA ASP A 192 -0.21 -10.61 -7.80
C ASP A 192 0.65 -11.74 -8.39
N LYS A 193 1.31 -12.53 -7.53
CA LYS A 193 2.31 -13.54 -7.95
C LYS A 193 1.73 -14.58 -8.91
N ASP A 194 0.50 -15.03 -8.66
CA ASP A 194 -0.12 -16.13 -9.40
C ASP A 194 -0.55 -15.74 -10.81
N THR A 195 -0.71 -14.44 -11.08
CA THR A 195 -1.16 -13.91 -12.37
C THR A 195 -0.09 -13.10 -13.09
N SER A 196 1.06 -12.87 -12.45
CA SER A 196 2.18 -12.13 -13.02
C SER A 196 3.18 -13.06 -13.73
N SER A 197 4.00 -12.47 -14.59
CA SER A 197 5.05 -13.12 -15.37
C SER A 197 6.24 -12.18 -15.52
N ASP A 198 7.31 -12.63 -16.18
CA ASP A 198 8.50 -11.79 -16.37
C ASP A 198 8.25 -10.56 -17.26
N THR A 199 7.18 -10.52 -18.06
CA THR A 199 6.88 -9.40 -18.97
C THR A 199 5.58 -8.66 -18.64
N VAL A 200 4.78 -9.19 -17.71
CA VAL A 200 3.48 -8.63 -17.32
C VAL A 200 3.31 -8.79 -15.82
N ILE A 201 3.17 -7.69 -15.11
CA ILE A 201 2.90 -7.63 -13.68
C ILE A 201 1.45 -7.19 -13.51
N ASN A 202 0.65 -8.01 -12.81
CA ASN A 202 -0.64 -7.59 -12.28
C ASN A 202 -0.44 -7.21 -10.82
N GLY A 203 -1.09 -6.13 -10.38
CA GLY A 203 -0.88 -5.63 -9.04
C GLY A 203 -1.93 -4.64 -8.59
N THR A 204 -1.77 -4.19 -7.35
CA THR A 204 -2.64 -3.19 -6.73
C THR A 204 -1.78 -2.06 -6.17
N MET A 205 -2.13 -0.83 -6.50
CA MET A 205 -1.57 0.36 -5.89
C MET A 205 -2.52 0.85 -4.81
N TYR A 206 -2.12 0.71 -3.55
CA TYR A 206 -2.77 1.35 -2.42
C TYR A 206 -2.27 2.78 -2.32
N PHE A 207 -3.15 3.72 -2.03
CA PHE A 207 -2.79 5.12 -1.97
C PHE A 207 -3.50 5.86 -0.84
N ALA A 208 -2.90 6.96 -0.42
CA ALA A 208 -3.55 7.95 0.41
C ALA A 208 -3.17 9.37 -0.04
N SER A 209 -4.15 10.27 -0.05
CA SER A 209 -3.87 11.69 -0.29
C SER A 209 -3.03 12.28 0.85
N MET A 210 -2.03 13.11 0.51
CA MET A 210 -1.26 13.88 1.49
C MET A 210 -2.10 14.97 2.15
N ASP A 211 -3.06 15.53 1.41
CA ASP A 211 -4.08 16.46 1.86
C ASP A 211 -5.42 16.00 1.26
N ARG A 212 -6.32 15.44 2.08
CA ARG A 212 -7.58 14.88 1.56
C ARG A 212 -8.50 15.97 1.00
N GLU A 213 -8.58 17.13 1.65
CA GLU A 213 -9.53 18.19 1.28
C GLU A 213 -9.14 18.82 -0.04
N ARG A 214 -7.83 19.06 -0.24
CA ARG A 214 -7.30 19.53 -1.51
C ARG A 214 -7.34 18.43 -2.56
N GLY A 215 -6.98 17.20 -2.20
CA GLY A 215 -6.99 16.05 -3.09
C GLY A 215 -8.35 15.82 -3.75
N PHE A 216 -9.45 15.93 -2.99
CA PHE A 216 -10.82 15.77 -3.50
C PHE A 216 -11.27 16.85 -4.49
N GLN A 217 -10.54 17.96 -4.59
CA GLN A 217 -10.83 19.03 -5.56
C GLN A 217 -10.20 18.76 -6.93
N HIS A 218 -9.37 17.72 -7.05
CA HIS A 218 -8.57 17.46 -8.22
C HIS A 218 -8.87 16.09 -8.84
N ALA A 219 -8.71 16.03 -10.17
CA ALA A 219 -8.66 14.77 -10.88
C ALA A 219 -7.38 14.01 -10.56
N VAL A 220 -7.41 12.71 -10.81
CA VAL A 220 -6.31 11.80 -10.55
C VAL A 220 -5.54 11.51 -11.84
N THR A 221 -4.22 11.38 -11.73
CA THR A 221 -3.37 10.82 -12.79
C THR A 221 -2.45 9.74 -12.24
N TRP A 222 -2.20 8.70 -13.04
CA TRP A 222 -1.19 7.68 -12.77
C TRP A 222 0.00 7.86 -13.67
N ASN A 223 1.18 7.63 -13.11
CA ASN A 223 2.43 8.05 -13.73
C ASN A 223 3.46 6.94 -13.74
N ILE A 224 4.27 6.95 -14.80
CA ILE A 224 5.52 6.20 -14.89
C ILE A 224 6.65 7.21 -15.11
N GLN A 225 7.78 6.97 -14.46
CA GLN A 225 8.92 7.89 -14.42
C GLN A 225 10.19 7.15 -14.73
N TRP A 226 11.09 7.78 -15.45
CA TRP A 226 12.41 7.24 -15.75
C TRP A 226 13.40 8.38 -15.97
N THR A 227 14.68 8.05 -15.82
CA THR A 227 15.77 8.97 -16.14
C THR A 227 16.52 8.48 -17.37
N GLU A 228 16.83 9.39 -18.28
CA GLU A 228 17.73 9.13 -19.40
C GLU A 228 19.04 9.90 -19.24
N GLY A 229 20.15 9.23 -19.55
CA GLY A 229 21.50 9.77 -19.37
C GLY A 229 22.14 9.37 -18.05
N GLU A 230 23.38 9.80 -17.84
CA GLU A 230 24.18 9.46 -16.65
C GLU A 230 24.71 10.73 -15.97
N GLY A 231 24.91 10.64 -14.65
CA GLY A 231 25.49 11.70 -13.82
C GLY A 231 24.69 13.00 -13.82
N GLU A 232 25.36 14.14 -13.67
CA GLU A 232 24.73 15.47 -13.57
C GLU A 232 23.94 15.89 -14.82
N SER A 233 24.10 15.17 -15.94
CA SER A 233 23.40 15.44 -17.21
C SER A 233 22.11 14.66 -17.38
N ALA A 234 21.83 13.74 -16.45
CA ALA A 234 20.67 12.87 -16.51
C ALA A 234 19.37 13.69 -16.43
N ARG A 235 18.37 13.30 -17.22
CA ARG A 235 17.09 14.01 -17.32
C ARG A 235 15.96 13.09 -16.90
N GLN A 236 15.11 13.59 -16.01
CA GLN A 236 13.88 12.91 -15.62
C GLN A 236 12.79 13.11 -16.68
N PHE A 237 12.13 12.01 -17.00
CA PHE A 237 10.96 11.94 -17.87
C PHE A 237 9.79 11.35 -17.08
N LYS A 238 8.60 11.75 -17.50
CA LYS A 238 7.36 11.30 -16.92
C LYS A 238 6.32 11.15 -18.02
N ALA A 239 5.60 10.04 -17.99
CA ALA A 239 4.37 9.86 -18.75
C ALA A 239 3.21 9.73 -17.76
N SER A 240 2.05 10.29 -18.12
CA SER A 240 0.84 10.27 -17.31
C SER A 240 -0.35 9.76 -18.10
N THR A 241 -1.28 9.10 -17.41
CA THR A 241 -2.63 8.91 -17.94
C THR A 241 -3.33 10.27 -18.16
N PRO A 242 -4.40 10.32 -18.96
CA PRO A 242 -5.37 11.41 -18.88
C PRO A 242 -5.92 11.57 -17.45
N GLU A 243 -6.48 12.75 -17.16
CA GLU A 243 -7.14 13.03 -15.89
C GLU A 243 -8.38 12.16 -15.68
N PHE A 244 -8.50 11.55 -14.51
CA PHE A 244 -9.66 10.78 -14.08
C PHE A 244 -10.40 11.48 -12.95
N SER A 245 -11.69 11.75 -13.13
CA SER A 245 -12.52 12.34 -12.09
C SER A 245 -13.15 11.25 -11.22
N VAL A 246 -12.89 11.31 -9.91
CA VAL A 246 -13.50 10.40 -8.94
C VAL A 246 -14.97 10.79 -8.74
N GLY A 247 -15.87 9.85 -9.02
CA GLY A 247 -17.32 10.04 -8.95
C GLY A 247 -17.99 9.53 -7.67
N ALA A 248 -17.34 8.66 -6.90
CA ALA A 248 -17.88 8.08 -5.67
C ALA A 248 -16.79 7.89 -4.60
N TYR A 249 -17.21 8.02 -3.35
CA TYR A 249 -16.36 7.85 -2.16
C TYR A 249 -17.08 6.98 -1.13
N VAL A 250 -16.36 6.04 -0.54
CA VAL A 250 -16.87 5.24 0.59
C VAL A 250 -16.92 6.11 1.85
N ASP A 251 -18.06 6.06 2.54
CA ASP A 251 -18.27 6.82 3.76
C ASP A 251 -17.35 6.36 4.91
N THR A 252 -17.05 7.31 5.80
CA THR A 252 -16.38 7.06 7.08
C THR A 252 -17.40 7.09 8.22
N LYS A 253 -17.14 6.30 9.26
CA LYS A 253 -17.82 6.37 10.54
C LYS A 253 -16.90 7.06 11.53
N GLU A 254 -17.43 8.01 12.28
CA GLU A 254 -16.70 8.63 13.38
C GLU A 254 -16.91 7.83 14.68
N LEU A 255 -15.83 7.58 15.41
CA LEU A 255 -15.81 7.04 16.76
C LEU A 255 -15.15 8.07 17.70
N ARG A 256 -15.55 8.10 18.98
CA ARG A 256 -15.04 9.13 19.91
C ARG A 256 -14.48 8.54 21.19
N SER A 257 -13.53 9.26 21.78
CA SER A 257 -12.98 9.03 23.11
C SER A 257 -12.80 10.38 23.82
N GLY A 258 -13.82 10.82 24.56
CA GLY A 258 -13.84 12.18 25.13
C GLY A 258 -13.88 13.22 24.01
N ASP A 259 -12.91 14.14 24.00
CA ASP A 259 -12.81 15.18 22.98
C ASP A 259 -12.15 14.68 21.67
N SER A 260 -11.43 13.56 21.75
CA SER A 260 -10.71 12.95 20.61
C SER A 260 -11.63 12.15 19.71
N SER A 261 -11.30 12.13 18.41
CA SER A 261 -12.10 11.46 17.38
C SER A 261 -11.24 10.61 16.44
N LEU A 262 -11.84 9.56 15.92
CA LEU A 262 -11.26 8.65 14.94
C LEU A 262 -12.26 8.44 13.80
N GLU A 263 -11.81 8.55 12.56
CA GLU A 263 -12.60 8.21 11.38
C GLU A 263 -12.20 6.83 10.84
N ILE A 264 -13.16 5.93 10.67
CA ILE A 264 -12.95 4.56 10.19
C ILE A 264 -13.80 4.27 8.96
N SER A 265 -13.18 3.65 7.96
CA SER A 265 -13.85 3.14 6.76
C SER A 265 -13.49 1.66 6.56
N PRO A 266 -14.09 0.98 5.59
CA PRO A 266 -13.64 -0.36 5.18
C PRO A 266 -12.18 -0.41 4.72
N PHE A 267 -11.60 0.71 4.27
CA PHE A 267 -10.26 0.79 3.67
C PHE A 267 -9.21 1.40 4.59
N SER A 268 -9.60 2.16 5.62
CA SER A 268 -8.63 2.88 6.43
C SER A 268 -9.14 3.26 7.82
N ILE A 269 -8.17 3.57 8.70
CA ILE A 269 -8.39 4.19 10.00
C ILE A 269 -7.61 5.51 10.01
N GLN A 270 -8.21 6.58 10.52
CA GLN A 270 -7.62 7.90 10.64
C GLN A 270 -7.81 8.46 12.06
N THR A 271 -6.74 9.00 12.64
CA THR A 271 -6.76 9.75 13.92
C THR A 271 -6.11 11.12 13.77
N HIS A 272 -6.34 12.03 14.70
CA HIS A 272 -5.64 13.33 14.76
C HIS A 272 -4.46 13.28 15.73
N ILE A 273 -3.32 13.82 15.32
CA ILE A 273 -2.08 13.86 16.12
C ILE A 273 -2.23 14.72 17.37
N ASP A 274 -3.10 15.72 17.33
CA ASP A 274 -3.40 16.57 18.49
C ASP A 274 -3.97 15.75 19.66
N ASP A 275 -4.60 14.62 19.36
CA ASP A 275 -5.11 13.67 20.36
C ASP A 275 -4.00 12.81 20.99
N LEU A 276 -2.90 12.59 20.26
CA LEU A 276 -1.84 11.65 20.64
C LEU A 276 -0.59 12.36 21.20
N GLY A 277 -0.28 13.55 20.66
CA GLY A 277 0.98 14.26 20.80
C GLY A 277 1.93 13.99 19.65
N ILE A 278 2.70 15.00 19.22
CA ILE A 278 3.60 14.93 18.05
C ILE A 278 4.67 13.84 18.14
N ASP A 279 5.07 13.47 19.37
CA ASP A 279 6.05 12.42 19.65
C ASP A 279 5.41 11.08 20.05
N ALA A 280 4.12 10.90 19.74
CA ALA A 280 3.45 9.63 19.97
C ALA A 280 3.91 8.59 18.96
N VAL A 281 4.27 7.42 19.48
CA VAL A 281 4.58 6.23 18.70
C VAL A 281 3.51 5.20 19.00
N THR A 282 2.76 4.81 17.99
CA THR A 282 1.82 3.70 18.10
C THR A 282 2.58 2.40 18.29
N LYS A 283 2.08 1.58 19.21
CA LYS A 283 2.58 0.25 19.53
C LYS A 283 1.60 -0.85 19.13
N LYS A 284 0.31 -0.55 19.22
CA LYS A 284 -0.75 -1.49 18.88
C LYS A 284 -2.00 -0.76 18.44
N LEU A 285 -2.63 -1.26 17.39
CA LEU A 285 -3.93 -0.80 16.91
C LEU A 285 -4.83 -2.01 16.64
N THR A 286 -5.96 -2.07 17.32
CA THR A 286 -6.91 -3.19 17.25
C THR A 286 -8.33 -2.69 17.03
N VAL A 287 -9.06 -3.35 16.13
CA VAL A 287 -10.49 -3.14 15.90
C VAL A 287 -11.26 -4.27 16.56
N THR A 288 -12.24 -3.94 17.41
CA THR A 288 -13.11 -4.93 18.10
C THR A 288 -14.50 -4.91 17.50
N TYR A 289 -15.02 -6.11 17.18
CA TYR A 289 -16.32 -6.29 16.54
C TYR A 289 -17.42 -6.73 17.53
N LYS A 290 -18.69 -6.62 17.11
CA LYS A 290 -19.89 -6.96 17.90
C LYS A 290 -19.94 -8.41 18.35
N ASP A 291 -19.34 -9.32 17.59
CA ASP A 291 -19.26 -10.75 17.92
C ASP A 291 -18.13 -11.07 18.92
N GLY A 292 -17.34 -10.06 19.32
CA GLY A 292 -16.19 -10.20 20.21
C GLY A 292 -14.91 -10.60 19.49
N SER A 293 -14.91 -10.74 18.16
CA SER A 293 -13.68 -10.92 17.39
C SER A 293 -12.88 -9.62 17.30
N GLU A 294 -11.58 -9.77 17.08
CA GLU A 294 -10.64 -8.66 16.95
C GLU A 294 -9.87 -8.77 15.63
N GLN A 295 -9.65 -7.61 15.00
CA GLN A 295 -8.71 -7.47 13.91
C GLN A 295 -7.53 -6.61 14.38
N ILE A 296 -6.36 -7.24 14.46
CA ILE A 296 -5.10 -6.57 14.75
C ILE A 296 -4.61 -5.90 13.47
N ILE A 297 -4.42 -4.58 13.51
CA ILE A 297 -3.87 -3.78 12.40
C ILE A 297 -2.35 -3.73 12.52
N GLU A 298 -1.86 -3.42 13.71
CA GLU A 298 -0.44 -3.53 14.09
C GLU A 298 -0.31 -3.92 15.56
N ASP A 299 0.74 -4.67 15.88
CA ASP A 299 1.15 -5.02 17.24
C ASP A 299 2.68 -5.24 17.24
N ASP A 300 3.42 -4.24 17.75
CA ASP A 300 4.89 -4.24 17.81
C ASP A 300 5.44 -5.45 18.56
N ASP A 301 4.81 -5.81 19.68
CA ASP A 301 5.29 -6.86 20.58
C ASP A 301 5.07 -8.25 19.97
N ALA A 302 3.96 -8.43 19.25
CA ALA A 302 3.68 -9.64 18.51
C ALA A 302 4.35 -9.69 17.12
N GLY A 303 4.92 -8.59 16.65
CA GLY A 303 5.42 -8.45 15.28
C GLY A 303 4.31 -8.51 14.23
N ALA A 304 3.08 -8.14 14.57
CA ALA A 304 1.97 -8.12 13.62
C ALA A 304 2.00 -6.82 12.81
N PHE A 305 2.04 -6.94 11.48
CA PHE A 305 2.11 -5.81 10.54
C PHE A 305 1.09 -6.00 9.42
N ASN A 306 -0.19 -5.89 9.77
CA ASN A 306 -1.34 -6.16 8.90
C ASN A 306 -1.79 -4.89 8.16
N LEU A 307 -0.82 -4.18 7.58
CA LEU A 307 -1.02 -2.93 6.85
C LEU A 307 -0.14 -2.86 5.60
N TYR A 308 -0.66 -2.19 4.57
CA TYR A 308 0.11 -1.84 3.38
C TYR A 308 0.98 -0.61 3.66
N PHE A 309 0.41 0.40 4.34
CA PHE A 309 1.19 1.50 4.88
C PHE A 309 0.46 2.28 5.99
N SER A 310 1.25 3.05 6.71
CA SER A 310 0.81 4.02 7.71
C SER A 310 1.75 5.21 7.69
N TYR A 311 1.23 6.43 7.79
CA TYR A 311 2.05 7.63 7.98
C TYR A 311 1.24 8.76 8.61
N THR A 312 1.96 9.81 8.98
CA THR A 312 1.40 11.07 9.46
C THR A 312 1.35 12.07 8.32
N ARG A 313 0.15 12.53 7.94
CA ARG A 313 -0.05 13.58 6.95
C ARG A 313 0.48 14.92 7.43
N ASN A 314 0.69 15.83 6.48
CA ASN A 314 1.03 17.23 6.76
C ASN A 314 -0.04 17.94 7.61
N SER A 315 -1.30 17.49 7.53
CA SER A 315 -2.42 17.95 8.35
C SER A 315 -2.33 17.52 9.82
N GLY A 316 -1.36 16.68 10.19
CA GLY A 316 -1.29 16.08 11.52
C GLY A 316 -2.27 14.93 11.68
N GLU A 317 -2.71 14.27 10.63
CA GLU A 317 -3.55 13.07 10.71
C GLU A 317 -2.68 11.82 10.59
N ASN A 318 -2.84 10.85 11.48
CA ASN A 318 -2.23 9.53 11.31
C ASN A 318 -3.22 8.62 10.59
N ILE A 319 -2.73 7.90 9.59
CA ILE A 319 -3.55 6.97 8.81
C ILE A 319 -2.96 5.57 8.80
N TRP A 320 -3.84 4.58 8.70
CA TRP A 320 -3.50 3.17 8.51
C TRP A 320 -4.36 2.60 7.40
N VAL A 321 -3.74 1.92 6.43
CA VAL A 321 -4.42 1.17 5.37
C VAL A 321 -4.17 -0.34 5.61
N PRO A 322 -5.14 -1.07 6.20
CA PRO A 322 -4.97 -2.47 6.55
C PRO A 322 -5.00 -3.39 5.32
N THR A 323 -4.39 -4.57 5.49
CA THR A 323 -4.41 -5.65 4.50
C THR A 323 -5.72 -6.43 4.45
N ARG A 324 -6.60 -6.23 5.45
CA ARG A 324 -7.94 -6.79 5.51
C ARG A 324 -8.96 -5.67 5.59
N LEU A 325 -10.02 -5.77 4.79
CA LEU A 325 -11.14 -4.85 4.82
C LEU A 325 -11.83 -4.88 6.19
N ILE A 326 -12.23 -3.71 6.67
CA ILE A 326 -12.91 -3.54 7.95
C ILE A 326 -14.43 -3.62 7.75
N ASN A 327 -15.12 -4.40 8.59
CA ASN A 327 -16.57 -4.38 8.65
C ASN A 327 -17.08 -3.28 9.60
N VAL A 328 -17.17 -2.05 9.09
CA VAL A 328 -17.53 -0.86 9.88
C VAL A 328 -18.89 -1.01 10.57
N ASP A 329 -19.84 -1.70 9.94
CA ASP A 329 -21.16 -1.98 10.51
C ASP A 329 -21.11 -2.87 11.75
N GLN A 330 -20.04 -3.66 11.90
CA GLN A 330 -19.81 -4.55 13.05
C GLN A 330 -18.83 -3.97 14.07
N VAL A 331 -18.17 -2.83 13.81
CA VAL A 331 -17.21 -2.23 14.76
C VAL A 331 -17.93 -1.72 16.01
N VAL A 332 -17.42 -2.15 17.16
CA VAL A 332 -17.80 -1.66 18.50
C VAL A 332 -16.80 -0.63 19.00
N SER A 333 -15.51 -0.91 18.84
CA SER A 333 -14.46 0.00 19.28
C SER A 333 -13.17 -0.16 18.50
N VAL A 334 -12.33 0.87 18.56
CA VAL A 334 -10.94 0.84 18.11
C VAL A 334 -10.06 1.21 19.29
N THR A 335 -9.10 0.34 19.59
CA THR A 335 -8.14 0.55 20.68
C THR A 335 -6.79 0.89 20.09
N LEU A 336 -6.26 2.04 20.50
CA LEU A 336 -4.94 2.53 20.14
C LEU A 336 -4.07 2.59 21.39
N GLU A 337 -2.95 1.86 21.36
CA GLU A 337 -1.95 1.86 22.42
C GLU A 337 -0.63 2.39 21.87
N GLY A 338 0.04 3.20 22.68
CA GLY A 338 1.30 3.80 22.26
C GLY A 338 2.09 4.40 23.41
N THR A 339 3.18 5.04 23.06
CA THR A 339 4.04 5.79 23.98
C THR A 339 4.21 7.20 23.46
N ARG A 340 4.06 8.20 24.33
CA ARG A 340 4.38 9.60 24.01
C ARG A 340 5.62 10.04 24.77
N CYS A 341 6.50 10.79 24.10
CA CYS A 341 7.60 11.45 24.79
C CYS A 341 7.10 12.74 25.45
N THR A 342 7.49 12.96 26.70
CA THR A 342 7.28 14.22 27.41
C THR A 342 8.62 14.74 27.89
N SER A 343 8.92 16.01 27.61
CA SER A 343 10.14 16.66 28.10
C SER A 343 9.78 17.60 29.26
N THR A 344 10.37 17.36 30.42
CA THR A 344 10.28 18.28 31.57
C THR A 344 11.70 18.71 31.94
N GLY A 345 12.12 19.89 31.49
CA GLY A 345 13.52 20.33 31.62
C GLY A 345 14.45 19.61 30.64
N GLU A 346 15.52 19.00 31.13
CA GLU A 346 16.48 18.19 30.32
C GLU A 346 16.14 16.68 30.31
N THR A 347 15.03 16.27 30.92
CA THR A 347 14.65 14.85 31.04
C THR A 347 13.50 14.52 30.09
N GLU A 348 13.79 13.66 29.10
CA GLU A 348 12.79 12.98 28.27
C GLU A 348 12.22 11.78 29.03
N THR A 349 10.89 11.69 29.16
CA THR A 349 10.18 10.56 29.76
C THR A 349 9.15 10.02 28.78
N GLU A 350 9.22 8.72 28.49
CA GLU A 350 8.22 7.99 27.70
C GLU A 350 7.04 7.60 28.61
N VAL A 351 5.83 8.01 28.23
CA VAL A 351 4.60 7.73 28.98
C VAL A 351 3.68 6.88 28.10
N PRO A 352 3.26 5.68 28.55
CA PRO A 352 2.31 4.86 27.80
C PRO A 352 0.92 5.51 27.82
N PHE A 353 0.16 5.29 26.75
CA PHE A 353 -1.24 5.66 26.67
C PHE A 353 -2.06 4.54 26.03
N THR A 354 -3.35 4.54 26.36
CA THR A 354 -4.37 3.70 25.72
C THR A 354 -5.59 4.58 25.48
N ILE A 355 -6.07 4.61 24.24
CA ILE A 355 -7.28 5.33 23.86
C ILE A 355 -8.25 4.32 23.24
N VAL A 356 -9.51 4.36 23.68
CA VAL A 356 -10.57 3.48 23.18
C VAL A 356 -11.65 4.35 22.56
N TYR A 357 -11.77 4.31 21.25
CA TYR A 357 -12.80 5.00 20.49
C TYR A 357 -14.01 4.09 20.31
N SER A 358 -15.23 4.57 20.57
CA SER A 358 -16.47 3.80 20.42
C SER A 358 -17.63 4.59 19.82
#